data_AF-A0A8T2SKU3-F1
#
_entry.id   AF-A0A8T2SKU3-F1
#
_cell.length_a   1.000
_cell.length_b   1.000
_cell.length_c   1.000
_cell.angle_alpha   90.00
_cell.angle_beta   90.00
_cell.angle_gamma   90.00
#
_symmetry.space_group_name_H-M   'P 1'
#
loop_
_entity.id
_entity.type
_entity.pdbx_description
1 polymer ?
#
loop_
_entity_poly.entity_id
_entity_poly.type
_entity_poly.pdbx_seq_one_letter_code
_entity_poly.pdbx_strand_id
1 'polypeptide(L)'
;MKYVKGDDEVRRYFAAFHLHEKIPTTVIIDDLVDLFDELESRECYRQARGWEIGIVRTLALCRDAMNYASQIAGVDCKLIISDTNINQGPRLLYIYQRWFTLILTVESIGSSFVLKVFQDSRCIPACKGILAQYTVSQQFLRLEMLR
;
A
#
# COMPACT_ATOMS: atom_id res chain seq x y z
N MET A 1 -2.15 17.77 -6.64
CA MET A 1 -2.43 16.38 -6.23
C MET A 1 -3.57 15.88 -7.11
N LYS A 2 -3.42 14.72 -7.77
CA LYS A 2 -4.46 14.14 -8.63
C LYS A 2 -5.10 12.98 -7.87
N TYR A 3 -6.43 12.97 -7.78
CA TYR A 3 -7.19 11.88 -7.17
C TYR A 3 -7.83 11.05 -8.27
N VAL A 4 -7.81 9.74 -8.08
CA VAL A 4 -8.34 8.73 -9.00
C VAL A 4 -9.23 7.81 -8.17
N LYS A 5 -10.40 7.42 -8.69
CA LYS A 5 -11.36 6.60 -7.94
C LYS A 5 -11.70 5.32 -8.68
N GLY A 6 -11.83 4.23 -7.93
CA GLY A 6 -12.19 2.92 -8.46
C GLY A 6 -11.04 2.21 -9.19
N ASP A 7 -11.15 0.89 -9.26
CA ASP A 7 -10.12 0.01 -9.79
C ASP A 7 -9.81 0.26 -11.28
N ASP A 8 -10.84 0.53 -12.09
CA ASP A 8 -10.71 0.75 -13.53
C ASP A 8 -9.86 1.99 -13.83
N GLU A 9 -10.08 3.09 -13.12
CA GLU A 9 -9.30 4.31 -13.32
C GLU A 9 -7.87 4.15 -12.81
N VAL A 10 -7.68 3.48 -11.67
CA VAL A 10 -6.34 3.17 -11.13
C VAL A 10 -5.54 2.35 -12.15
N ARG A 11 -6.14 1.30 -12.73
CA ARG A 11 -5.49 0.48 -13.75
C ARG A 11 -5.17 1.28 -15.01
N ARG A 12 -6.08 2.14 -15.48
CA ARG A 12 -5.82 3.02 -16.63
C ARG A 12 -4.70 4.01 -16.35
N TYR A 13 -4.66 4.58 -15.15
CA TYR A 13 -3.62 5.51 -14.73
C TYR A 13 -2.23 4.85 -14.81
N PHE A 14 -2.06 3.67 -14.23
CA PHE A 14 -0.77 2.95 -14.30
C PHE A 14 -0.46 2.40 -15.70
N ALA A 15 -1.45 1.99 -16.48
CA ALA A 15 -1.23 1.57 -17.87
C ALA A 15 -0.72 2.73 -18.75
N ALA A 16 -1.24 3.94 -18.52
CA ALA A 16 -0.85 5.16 -19.24
C ALA A 16 0.37 5.87 -18.60
N PHE A 17 1.07 5.24 -17.66
CA PHE A 17 2.11 5.92 -16.89
C PHE A 17 3.25 6.47 -17.75
N HIS A 18 3.55 5.77 -18.85
CA HIS A 18 4.54 6.16 -19.86
C HIS A 18 4.14 7.39 -20.69
N LEU A 19 2.85 7.76 -20.70
CA LEU A 19 2.33 8.92 -21.44
C LEU A 19 2.29 10.19 -20.59
N HIS A 20 2.60 10.10 -19.29
CA HIS A 20 2.60 11.28 -18.44
C HIS A 20 3.81 12.18 -18.74
N GLU A 21 3.54 13.43 -19.09
CA GLU A 21 4.58 14.46 -19.30
C GLU A 21 5.48 14.65 -18.06
N LYS A 22 4.90 14.49 -16.86
CA LYS A 22 5.60 14.54 -15.58
C LYS A 22 5.25 13.32 -14.76
N ILE A 23 6.26 12.52 -14.50
CA ILE A 23 6.16 11.36 -13.61
C ILE A 23 6.11 11.86 -12.15
N PRO A 24 5.14 11.39 -11.34
CA PRO A 24 5.07 11.76 -9.93
C PRO A 24 6.28 11.22 -9.15
N THR A 25 6.67 11.91 -8.08
CA THR A 25 7.67 11.41 -7.12
C THR A 25 7.06 10.42 -6.13
N THR A 26 5.74 10.45 -5.93
CA THR A 26 5.04 9.55 -5.02
C THR A 26 3.62 9.29 -5.50
N VAL A 27 3.20 8.04 -5.45
CA VAL A 27 1.82 7.60 -5.69
C VAL A 27 1.32 6.90 -4.42
N ILE A 28 0.14 7.29 -3.96
CA ILE A 28 -0.50 6.74 -2.76
C ILE A 28 -1.80 6.07 -3.20
N ILE A 29 -1.93 4.79 -2.87
CA ILE A 29 -3.19 4.05 -2.98
C ILE A 29 -3.72 3.92 -1.55
N ASP A 30 -4.79 4.65 -1.28
CA ASP A 30 -5.45 4.60 0.01
C ASP A 30 -6.49 3.48 0.01
N ASP A 31 -6.29 2.51 0.89
CA ASP A 31 -7.01 1.25 1.02
C ASP A 31 -7.13 0.46 -0.28
N LEU A 32 -6.15 -0.42 -0.52
CA LEU A 32 -6.15 -1.26 -1.72
C LEU A 32 -7.37 -2.18 -1.77
N VAL A 33 -7.91 -2.65 -0.64
CA VAL A 33 -9.02 -3.61 -0.65
C VAL A 33 -10.33 -2.91 -0.99
N ASP A 34 -10.55 -1.70 -0.47
CA ASP A 34 -11.74 -0.89 -0.76
C ASP A 34 -11.90 -0.62 -2.27
N LEU A 35 -10.80 -0.50 -3.01
CA LEU A 35 -10.84 -0.39 -4.48
C LEU A 35 -11.51 -1.59 -5.17
N PHE A 36 -11.53 -2.76 -4.52
CA PHE A 36 -12.10 -4.00 -5.06
C PHE A 36 -13.41 -4.40 -4.37
N ASP A 37 -13.86 -3.69 -3.34
CA ASP A 37 -15.14 -3.99 -2.67
C ASP A 37 -16.34 -3.69 -3.60
N GLU A 38 -16.25 -2.66 -4.46
CA GLU A 38 -17.26 -2.44 -5.52
C GLU A 38 -17.26 -3.55 -6.60
N LEU A 39 -16.15 -4.29 -6.76
CA LEU A 39 -16.03 -5.38 -7.75
C LEU A 39 -16.74 -6.65 -7.30
N GLU A 40 -17.00 -6.86 -6.00
CA GLU A 40 -17.84 -8.00 -5.54
C GLU A 40 -19.24 -7.97 -6.18
N SER A 41 -19.71 -6.80 -6.62
CA SER A 41 -20.96 -6.63 -7.35
C SER A 41 -20.90 -7.04 -8.84
N ARG A 42 -19.70 -7.11 -9.44
CA ARG A 42 -19.50 -7.48 -10.85
C ARG A 42 -19.35 -9.00 -10.99
N GLU A 43 -20.14 -9.59 -11.88
CA GLU A 43 -20.24 -11.05 -12.09
C GLU A 43 -18.90 -11.79 -12.27
N CYS A 44 -17.87 -11.12 -12.81
CA CYS A 44 -16.51 -11.66 -12.99
C CYS A 44 -15.75 -11.97 -11.69
N TYR A 45 -16.14 -11.38 -10.56
CA TYR A 45 -15.39 -11.44 -9.30
C TYR A 45 -16.12 -12.22 -8.19
N ARG A 46 -17.31 -12.77 -8.49
CA ARG A 46 -18.13 -13.60 -7.57
C ARG A 46 -17.48 -14.89 -7.06
N GLN A 47 -16.33 -15.29 -7.60
CA GLN A 47 -15.55 -16.41 -7.05
C GLN A 47 -14.55 -15.86 -6.03
N ALA A 48 -14.39 -16.56 -4.90
CA ALA A 48 -13.50 -16.16 -3.79
C ALA A 48 -12.05 -15.82 -4.19
N ARG A 49 -11.59 -16.24 -5.38
CA ARG A 49 -10.25 -15.96 -5.94
C ARG A 49 -10.19 -14.83 -6.97
N GLY A 50 -11.33 -14.32 -7.42
CA GLY A 50 -11.37 -13.32 -8.50
C GLY A 50 -10.75 -12.00 -8.08
N TRP A 51 -11.11 -11.51 -6.90
CA TRP A 51 -10.68 -10.18 -6.43
C TRP A 51 -9.18 -10.16 -6.10
N GLU A 52 -8.65 -11.23 -5.52
CA GLU A 52 -7.19 -11.42 -5.34
C GLU A 52 -6.42 -11.35 -6.66
N ILE A 53 -6.95 -11.95 -7.74
CA ILE A 53 -6.34 -11.84 -9.08
C ILE A 53 -6.37 -10.38 -9.57
N GLY A 54 -7.44 -9.65 -9.30
CA GLY A 54 -7.55 -8.21 -9.58
C GLY A 54 -6.48 -7.38 -8.87
N ILE A 55 -6.28 -7.66 -7.59
CA ILE A 55 -5.24 -7.03 -6.76
C ILE A 55 -3.85 -7.34 -7.32
N VAL A 56 -3.54 -8.61 -7.56
CA VAL A 56 -2.23 -9.03 -8.08
C VAL A 56 -1.94 -8.38 -9.44
N ARG A 57 -2.95 -8.29 -10.32
CA ARG A 57 -2.81 -7.58 -11.61
C ARG A 57 -2.55 -6.09 -11.43
N THR A 58 -3.22 -5.46 -10.47
CA THR A 58 -3.02 -4.04 -10.18
C THR A 58 -1.63 -3.78 -9.60
N LEU A 59 -1.17 -4.64 -8.68
CA LEU A 59 0.20 -4.59 -8.15
C LEU A 59 1.26 -4.80 -9.25
N ALA A 60 1.00 -5.71 -10.20
CA ALA A 60 1.87 -5.90 -11.37
C ALA A 60 1.98 -4.62 -12.21
N LEU A 61 0.85 -3.99 -12.54
CA LEU A 61 0.83 -2.72 -13.26
C LEU A 61 1.57 -1.61 -12.51
N CYS A 62 1.38 -1.53 -11.19
CA CYS A 62 2.11 -0.58 -10.36
C CYS A 62 3.62 -0.82 -10.45
N ARG A 63 4.07 -2.08 -10.37
CA ARG A 63 5.50 -2.43 -10.46
C ARG A 63 6.08 -2.05 -11.82
N ASP A 64 5.36 -2.31 -12.90
CA ASP A 64 5.78 -1.94 -14.25
C ASP A 64 5.90 -0.42 -14.40
N ALA A 65 4.93 0.33 -13.87
CA ALA A 65 4.97 1.78 -13.84
C ALA A 65 6.16 2.33 -13.03
N MET A 66 6.46 1.75 -11.86
CA MET A 66 7.62 2.16 -11.06
C MET A 66 8.96 1.79 -11.74
N ASN A 67 9.02 0.65 -12.44
CA ASN A 67 10.19 0.27 -13.23
C ASN A 67 10.40 1.24 -14.40
N TYR A 68 9.33 1.64 -15.10
CA TYR A 68 9.39 2.67 -16.12
C TYR A 68 9.90 4.01 -15.55
N ALA A 69 9.36 4.44 -14.41
CA ALA A 69 9.78 5.66 -13.74
C ALA A 69 11.28 5.68 -13.46
N SER A 70 11.79 4.60 -12.86
CA SER A 70 13.19 4.51 -12.42
C SER A 70 14.17 4.29 -13.57
N GLN A 71 13.85 3.41 -14.52
CA GLN A 71 14.79 3.02 -15.58
C GLN A 71 14.73 3.92 -16.81
N ILE A 72 13.54 4.36 -17.20
CA ILE A 72 13.34 5.10 -18.46
C ILE A 72 13.26 6.60 -18.19
N ALA A 73 12.45 7.01 -17.21
CA ALA A 73 12.28 8.42 -16.88
C ALA A 73 13.35 8.97 -15.92
N GLY A 74 14.13 8.10 -15.26
CA GLY A 74 15.18 8.49 -14.30
C GLY A 74 14.63 9.12 -13.01
N VAL A 75 13.37 8.87 -12.67
CA VAL A 75 12.69 9.42 -11.49
C VAL A 75 12.51 8.33 -10.43
N ASP A 76 12.94 8.61 -9.19
CA ASP A 76 12.62 7.77 -8.04
C ASP A 76 11.18 8.01 -7.60
N CYS A 77 10.25 7.24 -8.18
CA CYS A 77 8.84 7.28 -7.82
C CYS A 77 8.54 6.25 -6.72
N LYS A 78 8.02 6.72 -5.59
CA LYS A 78 7.66 5.87 -4.44
C LYS A 78 6.19 5.48 -4.50
N LEU A 79 5.90 4.18 -4.40
CA LEU A 79 4.54 3.67 -4.24
C LEU A 79 4.27 3.37 -2.77
N ILE A 80 3.20 3.96 -2.24
CA ILE A 80 2.71 3.70 -0.88
C ILE A 80 1.30 3.13 -1.01
N ILE A 81 1.04 2.02 -0.33
CA ILE A 81 -0.27 1.38 -0.28
C ILE A 81 -0.66 1.19 1.18
N SER A 82 -1.90 1.55 1.53
CA SER A 82 -2.53 1.15 2.78
C SER A 82 -3.49 -0.02 2.56
N ASP A 83 -3.65 -0.84 3.59
CA ASP A 83 -4.67 -1.89 3.70
C ASP A 83 -5.23 -1.75 5.10
N THR A 84 -6.48 -1.32 5.21
CA THR A 84 -7.13 -1.22 6.52
C THR A 84 -7.91 -2.51 6.79
N ASN A 85 -7.64 -3.09 7.95
CA ASN A 85 -8.42 -4.22 8.46
C ASN A 85 -8.71 -3.99 9.93
N ILE A 86 -9.99 -3.76 10.25
CA ILE A 86 -10.41 -3.47 11.61
C ILE A 86 -10.35 -4.76 12.44
N ASN A 87 -9.57 -4.74 13.52
CA ASN A 87 -9.46 -5.82 14.51
C ASN A 87 -8.86 -7.15 14.02
N GLN A 88 -8.22 -7.18 12.86
CA GLN A 88 -7.62 -8.38 12.29
C GLN A 88 -6.27 -8.02 11.63
N GLY A 89 -5.35 -8.97 11.55
CA GLY A 89 -4.08 -8.77 10.86
C GLY A 89 -4.27 -8.47 9.35
N PRO A 90 -3.22 -8.01 8.64
CA PRO A 90 -3.31 -7.67 7.23
C PRO A 90 -3.82 -8.85 6.38
N ARG A 91 -4.99 -8.70 5.75
CA ARG A 91 -5.69 -9.77 5.00
C ARG A 91 -4.83 -10.35 3.88
N LEU A 92 -4.06 -9.47 3.25
CA LEU A 92 -3.30 -9.75 2.05
C LEU A 92 -1.79 -9.79 2.30
N LEU A 93 -1.36 -10.01 3.55
CA LEU A 93 0.06 -10.02 3.92
C LEU A 93 0.90 -10.96 3.05
N TYR A 94 0.38 -12.14 2.75
CA TYR A 94 1.05 -13.13 1.88
C TYR A 94 1.25 -12.63 0.45
N ILE A 95 0.40 -11.73 -0.04
CA ILE A 95 0.58 -11.03 -1.32
C ILE A 95 1.63 -9.94 -1.12
N TYR A 96 1.46 -9.06 -0.13
CA TYR A 96 2.36 -7.92 0.07
C TYR A 96 3.82 -8.32 0.25
N GLN A 97 4.09 -9.41 0.98
CA GLN A 97 5.43 -9.97 1.16
C GLN A 97 6.16 -10.27 -0.16
N ARG A 98 5.43 -10.50 -1.26
CA ARG A 98 6.02 -10.78 -2.59
C ARG A 98 6.26 -9.51 -3.41
N TRP A 99 5.46 -8.47 -3.17
CA TRP A 99 5.45 -7.27 -4.01
C TRP A 99 6.20 -6.08 -3.41
N PHE A 100 6.31 -6.02 -2.07
CA PHE A 100 6.89 -4.91 -1.34
C PHE A 100 8.14 -5.31 -0.57
N THR A 101 9.13 -4.42 -0.58
CA THR A 101 10.38 -4.56 0.17
C THR A 101 10.26 -4.07 1.61
N LEU A 102 9.36 -3.12 1.86
CA LEU A 102 9.07 -2.55 3.17
C LEU A 102 7.58 -2.66 3.42
N ILE A 103 7.22 -3.35 4.50
CA ILE A 103 5.84 -3.44 4.98
C ILE A 103 5.85 -2.88 6.40
N LEU A 104 4.93 -1.97 6.67
CA LEU A 104 4.76 -1.36 7.98
C LEU A 104 3.38 -1.75 8.51
N THR A 105 3.31 -2.18 9.77
CA THR A 105 2.04 -2.42 10.45
C THR A 105 1.77 -1.28 11.43
N VAL A 106 0.53 -0.80 11.42
CA VAL A 106 0.05 0.19 12.38
C VAL A 106 -0.95 -0.50 13.28
N GLU A 107 -0.62 -0.58 14.57
CA GLU A 107 -1.47 -1.21 15.58
C GLU A 107 -1.93 -0.18 16.61
N SER A 108 -3.19 -0.22 17.01
CA SER A 108 -3.72 0.65 18.07
C SER A 108 -3.35 0.13 19.46
N ILE A 109 -2.74 0.97 20.29
CA ILE A 109 -2.52 0.74 21.72
C ILE A 109 -3.21 1.85 22.50
N GLY A 110 -4.41 1.56 23.01
CA GLY A 110 -5.22 2.53 23.74
C GLY A 110 -5.56 3.75 22.87
N SER A 111 -5.08 4.94 23.25
CA SER A 111 -5.26 6.19 22.49
C SER A 111 -4.11 6.50 21.52
N SER A 112 -3.13 5.61 21.38
CA SER A 112 -1.93 5.80 20.56
C SER A 112 -1.80 4.71 19.51
N PHE A 113 -0.92 4.91 18.53
CA PHE A 113 -0.60 3.91 17.51
C PHE A 113 0.87 3.48 17.60
N VAL A 114 1.15 2.24 17.22
CA VAL A 114 2.52 1.73 17.09
C VAL A 114 2.77 1.36 15.65
N LEU A 115 3.85 1.91 15.10
CA LEU A 115 4.35 1.57 13.79
C LEU A 115 5.44 0.51 13.93
N LYS A 116 5.20 -0.69 13.42
CA LYS A 116 6.20 -1.77 13.41
C LYS A 116 6.63 -2.03 11.98
N VAL A 117 7.91 -2.28 11.79
CA VAL A 117 8.38 -2.85 10.53
C VAL A 117 8.03 -4.32 10.55
N PHE A 118 7.24 -4.77 9.57
CA PHE A 118 6.92 -6.17 9.43
C PHE A 118 8.19 -6.95 9.02
N GLN A 119 8.53 -7.98 9.79
CA GLN A 119 9.64 -8.88 9.50
C GLN A 119 9.10 -10.26 9.16
N ASP A 120 9.56 -10.82 8.04
CA ASP A 120 9.46 -12.25 7.84
C ASP A 120 10.39 -12.93 8.84
N SER A 121 9.88 -13.87 9.63
CA SER A 121 10.60 -14.67 10.63
C SER A 121 11.88 -15.38 10.11
N ARG A 122 12.11 -15.36 8.79
CA ARG A 122 13.34 -15.84 8.14
C ARG A 122 14.51 -14.84 8.19
N CYS A 123 14.31 -13.63 8.68
CA CYS A 123 15.36 -12.61 8.81
C CYS A 123 15.44 -12.07 10.26
N ILE A 124 16.59 -12.23 10.92
CA ILE A 124 16.94 -11.71 12.27
C ILE A 124 18.22 -10.86 12.11
N PRO A 125 18.44 -9.75 12.86
CA PRO A 125 17.89 -9.46 14.19
C PRO A 125 16.87 -8.32 14.29
N ALA A 126 16.16 -8.37 15.42
CA ALA A 126 15.11 -7.48 15.91
C ALA A 126 15.30 -6.02 15.46
N CYS A 127 14.46 -5.57 14.54
CA CYS A 127 14.35 -4.14 14.27
C CYS A 127 13.51 -3.50 15.38
N LYS A 128 14.08 -2.45 15.96
CA LYS A 128 13.43 -1.55 16.92
C LYS A 128 12.09 -1.09 16.33
N GLY A 129 10.99 -1.36 17.03
CA GLY A 129 9.69 -0.80 16.67
C GLY A 129 9.73 0.73 16.80
N ILE A 130 8.89 1.44 16.05
CA ILE A 130 8.72 2.89 16.19
C ILE A 130 7.33 3.13 16.79
N LEU A 131 7.27 3.63 18.01
CA LEU A 131 6.04 4.14 18.58
C LEU A 131 5.64 5.41 17.81
N ALA A 132 4.47 5.40 17.19
CA ALA A 132 3.97 6.50 16.38
C ALA A 132 2.74 7.10 17.07
N GLN A 133 2.97 8.02 18.01
CA GLN A 133 1.90 8.65 18.74
C GLN A 133 1.40 9.88 17.98
N TYR A 134 0.19 9.79 17.44
CA TYR A 134 -0.53 10.96 16.93
C TYR A 134 -1.52 11.45 17.99
N THR A 135 -1.40 12.72 18.37
CA THR A 135 -2.33 13.34 19.32
C THR A 135 -3.15 14.41 18.60
N VAL A 136 -4.47 14.20 18.48
CA VAL A 136 -5.38 15.12 17.78
C VAL A 136 -5.32 16.54 18.35
N SER A 137 -5.16 16.69 19.68
CA SER A 137 -5.07 18.00 20.34
C SER A 137 -3.78 18.77 20.01
N GLN A 138 -2.73 18.08 19.57
CA GLN A 138 -1.44 18.70 19.26
C GLN A 138 -1.14 18.75 17.75
N GLN A 139 -1.96 18.08 16.92
CA GLN A 139 -1.83 18.01 15.45
C GLN A 139 -0.44 17.60 14.93
N PHE A 140 0.40 16.97 15.74
CA PHE A 140 1.68 16.44 15.31
C PHE A 140 1.80 14.95 15.58
N LEU A 141 2.50 14.25 14.68
CA LEU A 141 2.88 12.86 14.82
C LEU A 141 4.23 12.79 15.54
N ARG A 142 4.26 12.18 16.72
CA ARG A 142 5.50 11.89 17.44
C ARG A 142 5.98 10.48 17.11
N LEU A 143 7.24 10.37 16.73
CA LEU A 143 7.91 9.09 16.49
C LEU A 143 8.95 8.85 17.60
N GLU A 144 8.76 7.79 18.39
CA GLU A 144 9.68 7.38 19.45
C GLU A 144 10.20 5.97 19.14
N MET A 145 11.51 5.75 19.20
CA MET A 145 12.08 4.42 19.01
C MET A 145 11.80 3.57 20.25
N LEU A 146 11.10 2.44 20.08
CA LEU A 146 10.94 1.45 21.13
C LEU A 146 12.31 0.77 21.35
N ARG A 147 12.79 0.80 22.60
CA ARG A 147 14.07 0.21 23.02
C ARG A 147 13.96 -1.29 23.20
#